data_AF-A0A1Y1ILM7-F1
#
_entry.id   AF-A0A1Y1ILM7-F1
#
_cell.length_a   1.000
_cell.length_b   1.000
_cell.length_c   1.000
_cell.angle_alpha   90.00
_cell.angle_beta   90.00
_cell.angle_gamma   90.00
#
_symmetry.space_group_name_H-M   'P 1'
#
loop_
_entity.id
_entity.type
_entity.pdbx_description
1 polymer ?
#
loop_
_entity_poly.entity_id
_entity_poly.type
_entity_poly.pdbx_seq_one_letter_code
_entity_poly.pdbx_strand_id
1 'polypeptide(L)'
;MRNSLLTSVIPTASTGQILGNVEAAEPISSNLYVRRTLAGEFVVVNSHLLDDLLERGLWSEALKDKIMANRGSVKDLEEVPDDLKELYKTVWEIEQKVVIDMAADRGLFVDHSQSMNLFMARPTPAGLSSALVHAHKLGLKT
;
A
#
# COMPACT_ATOMS: atom_id res chain seq x y z
N MET A 1 -4.44 -35.56 2.81
CA MET A 1 -4.77 -34.32 2.07
C MET A 1 -5.20 -34.66 0.65
N ARG A 2 -6.15 -33.92 0.08
CA ARG A 2 -6.62 -34.10 -1.32
C ARG A 2 -5.82 -33.27 -2.33
N ASN A 3 -5.32 -32.11 -1.92
CA ASN A 3 -4.58 -31.16 -2.76
C ASN A 3 -3.10 -31.15 -2.37
N SER A 4 -2.22 -30.91 -3.34
CA SER A 4 -0.76 -30.82 -3.14
C SER A 4 -0.31 -29.47 -2.58
N LEU A 5 -1.00 -28.39 -2.95
CA LEU A 5 -0.80 -27.01 -2.50
C LEU A 5 -2.18 -26.38 -2.28
N LEU A 6 -2.27 -25.42 -1.36
CA LEU A 6 -3.51 -24.80 -0.91
C LEU A 6 -3.42 -23.27 -0.83
N THR A 7 -2.24 -22.70 -0.65
CA THR A 7 -2.07 -21.29 -0.28
C THR A 7 -1.11 -20.56 -1.21
N SER A 8 -1.60 -19.49 -1.82
CA SER A 8 -0.82 -18.57 -2.63
C SER A 8 -1.40 -17.17 -2.48
N VAL A 9 -0.54 -16.16 -2.38
CA VAL A 9 -0.98 -14.75 -2.41
C VAL A 9 -0.82 -14.26 -3.83
N ILE A 10 -1.92 -13.93 -4.49
CA ILE A 10 -1.96 -13.50 -5.89
C ILE A 10 -2.35 -12.02 -5.98
N PRO A 11 -2.04 -11.34 -7.08
CA PRO A 11 -2.55 -10.00 -7.33
C PRO A 11 -4.08 -10.02 -7.36
N THR A 12 -4.71 -9.08 -6.67
CA THR A 12 -6.17 -8.97 -6.59
C THR A 12 -6.69 -7.68 -7.20
N ALA A 13 -5.93 -7.00 -8.05
CA ALA A 13 -6.28 -5.70 -8.64
C ALA A 13 -7.77 -5.55 -9.02
N SER A 14 -8.33 -6.46 -9.84
CA SER A 14 -9.73 -6.36 -10.27
C SER A 14 -10.74 -6.68 -9.17
N THR A 15 -10.52 -7.75 -8.39
CA THR A 15 -11.47 -8.17 -7.34
C THR A 15 -11.40 -7.24 -6.13
N GLY A 16 -10.21 -6.79 -5.74
CA GLY A 16 -9.97 -5.75 -4.75
C GLY A 16 -10.67 -4.45 -5.14
N GLN A 17 -10.54 -4.01 -6.40
CA GLN A 17 -11.25 -2.83 -6.89
C GLN A 17 -12.78 -2.98 -6.86
N ILE A 18 -13.32 -4.15 -7.22
CA ILE A 18 -14.77 -4.42 -7.15
C ILE A 18 -15.25 -4.35 -5.69
N LEU A 19 -14.46 -4.87 -4.75
CA LEU A 19 -14.78 -4.93 -3.33
C LEU A 19 -14.39 -3.67 -2.55
N GLY A 20 -13.70 -2.72 -3.17
CA GLY A 20 -13.19 -1.51 -2.50
C GLY A 20 -12.00 -1.76 -1.56
N ASN A 21 -11.27 -2.86 -1.74
CA ASN A 21 -10.13 -3.24 -0.90
C ASN A 21 -8.79 -2.90 -1.55
N VAL A 22 -7.75 -2.82 -0.72
CA VAL A 22 -6.35 -2.74 -1.17
C VAL A 22 -5.95 -4.05 -1.85
N GLU A 23 -4.98 -3.97 -2.76
CA GLU A 23 -4.48 -5.11 -3.50
C GLU A 23 -3.67 -6.07 -2.62
N ALA A 24 -3.99 -7.35 -2.74
CA ALA A 24 -3.29 -8.48 -2.12
C ALA A 24 -2.87 -8.21 -0.66
N ALA A 25 -1.58 -8.32 -0.38
CA ALA A 25 -0.98 -8.01 0.92
C ALA A 25 -0.08 -6.76 0.83
N GLU A 26 -0.45 -5.80 -0.04
CA GLU A 26 0.32 -4.59 -0.28
C GLU A 26 -0.12 -3.44 0.64
N PRO A 27 0.79 -2.54 1.00
CA PRO A 27 0.40 -1.26 1.57
C PRO A 27 -0.38 -0.41 0.55
N ILE A 28 -1.19 0.52 1.05
CA ILE A 28 -1.94 1.42 0.17
C ILE A 28 -1.00 2.27 -0.68
N SER A 29 -1.26 2.35 -1.98
CA SER A 29 -0.41 3.10 -2.91
C SER A 29 -0.63 4.61 -2.82
N SER A 30 -1.87 5.03 -2.56
CA SER A 30 -2.28 6.42 -2.38
C SER A 30 -3.59 6.50 -1.60
N ASN A 31 -3.71 7.46 -0.69
CA ASN A 31 -4.98 7.72 0.01
C ASN A 31 -5.98 8.53 -0.83
N LEU A 32 -5.55 9.11 -1.95
CA LEU A 32 -6.41 9.90 -2.83
C LEU A 32 -5.89 9.85 -4.26
N TYR A 33 -6.73 9.36 -5.18
CA TYR A 33 -6.37 9.23 -6.59
C TYR A 33 -7.53 9.56 -7.52
N VAL A 34 -7.20 9.91 -8.76
CA VAL A 34 -8.19 10.22 -9.79
C VAL A 34 -8.46 8.98 -10.63
N ARG A 35 -9.71 8.53 -10.64
CA ARG A 35 -10.19 7.43 -11.47
C ARG A 35 -10.83 8.01 -12.74
N ARG A 36 -10.22 7.73 -13.89
CA ARG A 36 -10.76 8.08 -15.21
C ARG A 36 -11.69 7.00 -15.72
N THR A 37 -12.89 7.38 -16.14
CA THR A 37 -13.89 6.50 -16.74
C THR A 37 -14.44 7.14 -18.01
N LEU A 38 -15.22 6.40 -18.79
CA LEU A 38 -15.94 6.95 -19.96
C LEU A 38 -16.89 8.09 -19.58
N ALA A 39 -17.34 8.14 -18.33
CA ALA A 39 -18.26 9.16 -17.81
C ALA A 39 -17.53 10.39 -17.23
N GLY A 40 -16.20 10.41 -17.22
CA GLY A 40 -15.39 11.52 -16.69
C GLY A 40 -14.34 11.09 -15.66
N GLU A 41 -13.77 12.08 -14.98
CA GLU A 41 -12.77 11.90 -13.93
C GLU A 41 -13.43 11.99 -12.54
N PHE A 42 -13.22 10.98 -11.71
CA PHE A 42 -13.76 10.91 -10.35
C PHE A 42 -12.63 10.82 -9.35
N VAL A 43 -12.64 11.68 -8.34
CA VAL A 43 -11.68 11.59 -7.23
C VAL A 43 -12.14 10.52 -6.27
N VAL A 44 -11.29 9.52 -6.04
CA VAL A 44 -11.51 8.44 -5.07
C VAL A 44 -10.59 8.70 -3.88
N VAL A 45 -11.18 8.71 -2.68
CA VAL A 45 -10.49 8.89 -1.40
C VAL A 45 -10.56 7.56 -0.66
N ASN A 46 -9.49 7.21 0.07
CA ASN A 46 -9.51 6.11 1.02
C ASN A 46 -10.63 6.34 2.05
N SER A 47 -11.63 5.47 2.07
CA SER A 47 -12.80 5.60 2.95
C SER A 47 -12.41 5.63 4.42
N HIS A 48 -11.42 4.83 4.82
CA HIS A 48 -10.97 4.79 6.21
C HIS A 48 -10.36 6.14 6.64
N LEU A 49 -9.50 6.73 5.81
CA LEU A 49 -8.93 8.05 6.08
C LEU A 49 -10.03 9.12 6.12
N LEU A 50 -10.99 9.06 5.19
CA LEU A 50 -12.09 10.01 5.15
C LEU A 50 -12.92 9.95 6.44
N ASP A 51 -13.27 8.75 6.89
CA ASP A 51 -14.06 8.55 8.11
C ASP A 51 -13.29 9.08 9.34
N ASP A 52 -12.01 8.74 9.50
CA ASP A 52 -11.17 9.23 10.60
C ASP A 52 -11.02 10.77 10.59
N LEU A 53 -10.90 11.38 9.41
CA LEU A 53 -10.82 12.83 9.28
C LEU A 53 -12.17 13.51 9.57
N LEU A 54 -13.29 12.88 9.21
CA LEU A 54 -14.64 13.38 9.51
C LEU A 54 -14.94 13.29 11.00
N GLU A 55 -14.62 12.17 11.65
CA GLU A 55 -14.79 11.98 13.09
C GLU A 55 -14.03 13.02 13.92
N ARG A 56 -12.87 13.46 13.43
CA ARG A 56 -12.04 14.49 14.08
C ARG A 56 -12.37 15.91 13.63
N GLY A 57 -13.34 16.10 12.72
CA GLY A 57 -13.71 17.41 12.19
C GLY A 57 -12.60 18.09 11.37
N LEU A 58 -11.64 17.32 10.84
CA LEU A 58 -10.49 17.80 10.08
C LEU A 58 -10.78 17.86 8.57
N TRP A 59 -11.79 17.13 8.09
CA TRP A 59 -12.10 17.06 6.67
C TRP A 59 -12.59 18.41 6.13
N SER A 60 -11.92 18.90 5.08
CA SER A 60 -12.31 20.10 4.35
C SER A 60 -11.90 19.99 2.88
N GLU A 61 -12.52 20.80 2.02
CA GLU A 61 -12.14 20.86 0.60
C GLU A 61 -10.68 21.31 0.42
N ALA A 62 -10.22 22.25 1.26
CA ALA A 62 -8.82 22.67 1.29
C ALA A 62 -7.87 21.52 1.67
N LEU A 63 -8.23 20.69 2.64
CA LEU A 63 -7.42 19.52 3.02
C LEU A 63 -7.38 18.48 1.90
N LYS A 64 -8.53 18.24 1.24
CA LYS A 64 -8.61 17.34 0.08
C LYS A 64 -7.65 17.79 -1.04
N ASP A 65 -7.61 19.08 -1.35
CA ASP A 65 -6.73 19.62 -2.38
C ASP A 65 -5.24 19.50 -1.98
N LYS A 66 -4.91 19.70 -0.70
CA LYS A 66 -3.56 19.46 -0.18
C LYS A 66 -3.14 18.00 -0.29
N ILE A 67 -4.02 17.06 0.07
CA ILE A 67 -3.76 15.62 -0.09
C ILE A 67 -3.53 15.29 -1.58
N MET A 68 -4.34 15.87 -2.49
CA MET A 68 -4.17 15.68 -3.93
C MET A 68 -2.84 16.25 -4.44
N ALA A 69 -2.45 17.44 -3.98
CA ALA A 69 -1.16 18.06 -4.32
C ALA A 69 0.03 17.20 -3.83
N ASN A 70 -0.12 16.55 -2.67
CA ASN A 70 0.85 15.60 -2.11
C ASN A 70 0.70 14.18 -2.68
N ARG A 71 0.03 14.01 -3.83
CA ARG A 71 -0.14 12.73 -4.52
C ARG A 71 -0.76 11.63 -3.63
N GLY A 72 -1.64 12.03 -2.71
CA GLY A 72 -2.33 11.12 -1.79
C GLY A 72 -1.57 10.78 -0.51
N SER A 73 -0.43 11.41 -0.25
CA SER A 73 0.23 11.35 1.06
C SER A 73 -0.37 12.36 2.04
N VAL A 74 -0.49 11.94 3.31
CA VAL A 74 -0.88 12.80 4.43
C VAL A 74 0.29 13.19 5.33
N LYS A 75 1.49 12.65 5.07
CA LYS A 75 2.65 12.74 5.96
C LYS A 75 3.11 14.17 6.22
N ASP A 76 3.14 14.99 5.17
CA ASP A 76 3.67 16.36 5.22
C ASP A 76 2.57 17.42 5.50
N LEU A 77 1.38 17.00 5.94
CA LEU A 77 0.24 17.89 6.22
C LEU A 77 0.20 18.26 7.70
N GLU A 78 0.34 19.55 8.03
CA GLU A 78 0.34 20.03 9.42
C GLU A 78 -1.00 19.80 10.12
N GLU A 79 -2.11 19.84 9.38
CA GLU A 79 -3.46 19.65 9.93
C GLU A 79 -3.77 18.20 10.32
N VAL A 80 -2.98 17.23 9.82
CA VAL A 80 -3.19 15.81 10.09
C VAL A 80 -2.36 15.41 11.33
N PRO A 81 -3.00 14.87 12.38
CA PRO A 81 -2.30 14.34 13.56
C PRO A 81 -1.29 13.24 13.23
N ASP A 82 -0.22 13.14 14.02
CA ASP A 82 0.88 12.19 13.78
C ASP A 82 0.43 10.72 13.82
N ASP A 83 -0.57 10.38 14.62
CA ASP A 83 -1.13 9.02 14.65
C ASP A 83 -1.80 8.65 13.32
N LEU A 84 -2.53 9.58 12.69
CA LEU A 84 -3.09 9.35 11.36
C LEU A 84 -2.01 9.34 10.27
N LYS A 85 -0.97 10.18 10.40
CA LYS A 85 0.17 10.15 9.47
C LYS A 85 0.89 8.82 9.50
N GLU A 86 1.06 8.24 10.69
CA GLU A 86 1.67 6.92 10.86
C GLU A 86 0.79 5.81 10.31
N LEU A 87 -0.53 5.87 10.55
CA LEU A 87 -1.48 4.86 10.09
C LEU A 87 -1.67 4.85 8.56
N TYR A 88 -1.75 6.03 7.95
CA TYR A 88 -2.06 6.20 6.53
C TYR A 88 -0.82 6.40 5.65
N LYS A 89 0.32 5.85 6.08
CA LYS A 89 1.52 5.78 5.25
C LYS A 89 1.23 5.05 3.95
N THR A 90 1.65 5.67 2.87
CA THR A 90 1.63 5.09 1.53
C THR A 90 2.82 4.17 1.33
N VAL A 91 2.75 3.34 0.29
CA VAL A 91 3.81 2.40 -0.06
C VAL A 91 5.17 3.07 -0.36
N TRP A 92 5.17 4.35 -0.71
CA TRP A 92 6.37 5.15 -0.97
C TRP A 92 7.08 5.62 0.30
N GLU A 93 6.39 5.58 1.43
CA GLU A 93 6.84 6.09 2.72
C GLU A 93 7.26 4.95 3.66
N ILE A 94 6.89 3.72 3.34
CA ILE A 94 7.23 2.52 4.08
C ILE A 94 8.59 1.99 3.61
N GLU A 95 9.46 1.70 4.57
CA GLU A 95 10.75 1.07 4.29
C GLU A 95 10.54 -0.33 3.70
N GLN A 96 11.15 -0.57 2.54
CA GLN A 96 10.99 -1.85 1.83
C GLN A 96 11.52 -3.05 2.63
N LYS A 97 12.47 -2.83 3.54
CA LYS A 97 12.94 -3.86 4.46
C LYS A 97 11.78 -4.43 5.30
N VAL A 98 10.90 -3.57 5.82
CA VAL A 98 9.74 -3.97 6.63
C VAL A 98 8.78 -4.82 5.80
N VAL A 99 8.51 -4.41 4.55
CA VAL A 99 7.64 -5.18 3.65
C VAL A 99 8.21 -6.57 3.39
N ILE A 100 9.52 -6.67 3.15
CA ILE A 100 10.23 -7.93 2.93
C ILE A 100 10.20 -8.82 4.18
N ASP A 101 10.44 -8.24 5.37
CA ASP A 101 10.41 -8.97 6.63
C ASP A 101 9.00 -9.55 6.89
N MET A 102 7.95 -8.75 6.70
CA MET A 102 6.56 -9.22 6.83
C MET A 102 6.21 -10.29 5.79
N ALA A 103 6.76 -10.21 4.57
CA ALA A 103 6.59 -11.23 3.56
C ALA A 103 7.27 -12.55 3.96
N ALA A 104 8.45 -12.49 4.57
CA ALA A 104 9.15 -13.66 5.07
C ALA A 104 8.35 -14.32 6.21
N ASP A 105 7.85 -13.53 7.15
CA ASP A 105 7.05 -14.02 8.29
C ASP A 105 5.80 -14.78 7.84
N ARG A 106 5.02 -14.23 6.90
CA ARG A 106 3.85 -14.94 6.35
C ARG A 106 4.22 -16.08 5.42
N GLY A 107 5.39 -16.02 4.78
CA GLY A 107 5.88 -17.03 3.84
C GLY A 107 6.00 -18.43 4.45
N LEU A 108 6.18 -18.52 5.78
CA LEU A 108 6.19 -19.77 6.54
C LEU A 108 4.85 -20.55 6.46
N PHE A 109 3.75 -19.85 6.18
CA PHE A 109 2.40 -20.40 6.09
C PHE A 109 1.89 -20.48 4.65
N VAL A 110 2.74 -20.21 3.65
CA VAL A 110 2.41 -20.22 2.22
C VAL A 110 3.14 -21.37 1.51
N ASP A 111 2.37 -22.37 1.10
CA ASP A 111 2.93 -23.57 0.45
C ASP A 111 3.37 -23.33 -1.00
N HIS A 112 2.75 -22.39 -1.72
CA HIS A 112 3.19 -21.95 -3.04
C HIS A 112 4.12 -20.73 -2.96
N SER A 113 3.69 -19.54 -3.39
CA SER A 113 4.44 -18.28 -3.31
C SER A 113 3.49 -17.08 -3.12
N GLN A 114 4.06 -15.89 -3.04
CA GLN A 114 3.35 -14.62 -2.91
C GLN A 114 3.83 -13.64 -3.98
N SER A 115 2.88 -13.00 -4.67
CA SER A 115 3.18 -11.82 -5.49
C SER A 115 3.40 -10.63 -4.57
N MET A 116 4.63 -10.10 -4.59
CA MET A 116 5.03 -8.95 -3.79
C MET A 116 5.74 -7.95 -4.71
N ASN A 117 5.24 -6.72 -4.75
CA ASN A 117 5.92 -5.62 -5.40
C ASN A 117 6.91 -4.93 -4.45
N LEU A 118 8.00 -4.39 -5.00
CA LEU A 118 8.94 -3.53 -4.29
C LEU A 118 8.79 -2.10 -4.79
N PHE A 119 8.59 -1.16 -3.86
CA PHE A 119 8.37 0.25 -4.17
C PHE A 119 9.52 1.09 -3.64
N MET A 120 10.23 1.78 -4.52
CA MET A 120 11.34 2.64 -4.13
C MET A 120 11.15 4.01 -4.75
N ALA A 121 10.85 5.02 -3.92
CA ALA A 121 10.60 6.39 -4.40
C ALA A 121 11.84 6.98 -5.12
N ARG A 122 13.05 6.61 -4.69
CA ARG A 122 14.33 7.00 -5.31
C ARG A 122 15.18 5.76 -5.55
N PRO A 123 14.99 5.05 -6.67
CA PRO A 123 15.71 3.80 -6.93
C PRO A 123 17.20 4.06 -7.13
N THR A 124 18.03 3.30 -6.42
CA THR A 124 19.49 3.28 -6.63
C THR A 124 19.95 1.84 -6.83
N PRO A 125 21.02 1.59 -7.63
CA PRO A 125 21.54 0.24 -7.80
C PRO A 125 21.90 -0.44 -6.47
N ALA A 126 22.48 0.32 -5.53
CA ALA A 126 22.81 -0.18 -4.19
C ALA A 126 21.55 -0.52 -3.38
N GLY A 127 20.53 0.34 -3.38
CA GLY A 127 19.27 0.09 -2.68
C GLY A 127 18.53 -1.12 -3.23
N LEU A 128 18.44 -1.25 -4.56
CA LEU A 128 17.82 -2.40 -5.22
C LEU A 128 18.57 -3.70 -4.91
N SER A 129 19.90 -3.68 -5.04
CA SER A 129 20.72 -4.85 -4.74
C SER A 129 20.58 -5.26 -3.27
N SER A 130 20.57 -4.30 -2.34
CA SER A 130 20.37 -4.57 -0.91
C SER A 130 19.00 -5.20 -0.63
N ALA A 131 17.93 -4.70 -1.24
CA ALA A 131 16.58 -5.25 -1.06
C ALA A 131 16.47 -6.69 -1.58
N LEU A 132 16.99 -6.96 -2.79
CA LEU A 132 16.97 -8.29 -3.40
C LEU A 132 17.82 -9.30 -2.61
N VAL A 133 19.03 -8.90 -2.18
CA VAL A 133 19.90 -9.75 -1.36
C VAL A 133 19.28 -10.03 0.00
N HIS A 134 18.62 -9.04 0.62
CA HIS A 134 17.90 -9.22 1.88
C HIS A 134 16.75 -10.23 1.74
N ALA A 135 15.90 -10.06 0.73
CA ALA A 135 14.82 -10.99 0.40
C ALA A 135 15.32 -12.43 0.19
N HIS A 136 16.42 -12.59 -0.57
CA HIS A 136 17.02 -13.88 -0.82
C HIS A 136 17.55 -14.55 0.45
N LYS A 137 18.22 -13.79 1.33
CA LYS A 137 18.74 -14.31 2.62
C LYS A 137 17.64 -14.79 3.55
N LEU A 138 16.45 -14.18 3.48
CA LEU A 138 15.27 -14.60 4.23
C LEU A 138 14.53 -15.80 3.60
N GLY A 139 14.99 -16.29 2.44
CA GLY A 139 14.42 -17.47 1.79
C GLY A 139 13.10 -17.19 1.07
N LEU A 140 12.82 -15.94 0.70
CA LEU A 140 11.66 -15.62 -0.13
C LEU A 140 11.78 -16.31 -1.50
N LYS A 141 10.65 -16.88 -1.95
CA LYS A 141 10.55 -17.64 -3.21
C LYS A 141 10.37 -16.73 -4.44
N THR A 142 9.85 -15.52 -4.25
CA THR A 142 9.56 -14.51 -5.27
C THR A 142 9.88 -13.14 -4.72
#